data_AF-A0A0F9XK05-F1
#
_entry.id   AF-A0A0F9XK05-F1
#
_cell.length_a   1.000
_cell.length_b   1.000
_cell.length_c   1.000
_cell.angle_alpha   90.00
_cell.angle_beta   90.00
_cell.angle_gamma   90.00
#
_symmetry.space_group_name_H-M   'P 1'
#
loop_
_entity.id
_entity.type
_entity.pdbx_description
1 polymer ?
#
loop_
_entity_poly.entity_id
_entity_poly.type
_entity_poly.pdbx_seq_one_letter_code
_entity_poly.pdbx_strand_id
1 'polypeptide(L)'
;MKRCYRCDTEKDESEFSKDRSRYDSLQSQCKPCKVIMVTERRNTKEGHKALRKYRTSKKGKAAVNAASKKYKQTDRGREKKQAYERKRYHENIEYYRLKNRARKSKGASIAVLKQVQERDKVCQLCHTDKDLQFDHIYPVSYGGIGSLENLQLLCGRCNNFKSDNFFLPGGGMLVTKRKASLVINK
;
A
#
# COMPACT_ATOMS: atom_id res chain seq x y z
N MET A 1 -13.47 25.94 -53.01
CA MET A 1 -14.65 25.08 -52.72
C MET A 1 -14.33 23.66 -53.14
N LYS A 2 -14.74 22.65 -52.37
CA LYS A 2 -14.43 21.23 -52.62
C LYS A 2 -15.62 20.32 -52.31
N ARG A 3 -15.90 19.36 -53.21
CA ARG A 3 -16.93 18.33 -52.99
C ARG A 3 -16.42 17.19 -52.11
N CYS A 4 -17.18 16.83 -51.08
CA CYS A 4 -16.85 15.70 -50.22
C CYS A 4 -17.33 14.38 -50.84
N TYR A 5 -16.41 13.43 -51.12
CA TYR A 5 -16.82 12.15 -51.74
C TYR A 5 -17.76 11.27 -50.90
N ARG A 6 -17.90 11.56 -49.60
CA ARG A 6 -18.65 10.70 -48.66
C ARG A 6 -20.06 11.18 -48.37
N CYS A 7 -20.28 12.50 -48.24
CA CYS A 7 -21.61 13.09 -48.05
C CYS A 7 -22.12 13.82 -49.29
N ASP A 8 -21.29 13.85 -50.33
CA ASP A 8 -21.59 14.38 -51.65
C ASP A 8 -21.89 15.88 -51.75
N THR A 9 -21.72 16.63 -50.66
CA THR A 9 -21.94 18.08 -50.62
C THR A 9 -20.67 18.86 -50.97
N GLU A 10 -20.84 20.00 -51.65
CA GLU A 10 -19.80 21.04 -51.77
C GLU A 10 -19.62 21.77 -50.45
N LYS A 11 -18.36 21.93 -50.02
CA LYS A 11 -18.00 22.60 -48.79
C LYS A 11 -16.79 23.50 -49.00
N ASP A 12 -16.63 24.43 -48.08
CA ASP A 12 -15.42 25.25 -48.04
C ASP A 12 -14.18 24.40 -47.78
N GLU A 13 -13.02 24.84 -48.27
CA GLU A 13 -11.75 24.13 -48.12
C GLU A 13 -11.33 24.00 -46.64
N SER A 14 -11.75 24.92 -45.78
CA SER A 14 -11.54 24.84 -44.33
C SER A 14 -12.26 23.66 -43.67
N GLU A 15 -13.28 23.08 -44.31
CA GLU A 15 -13.99 21.89 -43.83
C GLU A 15 -13.23 20.58 -44.11
N PHE A 16 -12.06 20.65 -44.74
CA PHE A 16 -11.21 19.51 -45.05
C PHE A 16 -9.91 19.56 -44.24
N SER A 17 -9.41 18.40 -43.83
CA SER A 17 -8.09 18.32 -43.19
C SER A 17 -6.99 18.33 -44.24
N LYS A 18 -5.82 18.90 -43.90
CA LYS A 18 -4.66 18.93 -44.80
C LYS A 18 -4.14 17.51 -45.08
N ASP A 19 -3.78 17.26 -46.33
CA ASP A 19 -3.13 16.05 -46.82
C ASP A 19 -2.11 16.41 -47.90
N ARG A 20 -0.85 16.61 -47.49
CA ARG A 20 0.23 17.03 -48.39
C ARG A 20 0.59 15.97 -49.45
N SER A 21 0.04 14.76 -49.37
CA SER A 21 0.24 13.73 -50.39
C SER A 21 -0.66 13.92 -51.61
N ARG A 22 -1.67 14.80 -51.55
CA ARG A 22 -2.63 15.04 -52.63
C ARG A 22 -2.33 16.36 -53.34
N TYR A 23 -2.72 16.42 -54.60
CA TYR A 23 -2.51 17.58 -55.47
C TYR A 23 -2.99 18.91 -54.84
N ASP A 24 -4.19 18.92 -54.27
CA ASP A 24 -4.79 20.11 -53.64
C ASP A 24 -4.47 20.25 -52.15
N SER A 25 -3.55 19.43 -51.61
CA SER A 25 -3.17 19.41 -50.20
C SER A 25 -4.32 19.19 -49.20
N LEU A 26 -5.48 18.68 -49.63
CA LEU A 26 -6.67 18.49 -48.80
C LEU A 26 -7.22 17.05 -48.92
N GLN A 27 -7.70 16.48 -47.81
CA GLN A 27 -8.42 15.20 -47.81
C GLN A 27 -9.63 15.26 -48.77
N SER A 28 -10.06 14.12 -49.33
CA SER A 28 -11.27 14.09 -50.19
C SER A 28 -12.57 14.11 -49.40
N GLN A 29 -12.54 13.70 -48.13
CA GLN A 29 -13.66 13.77 -47.20
C GLN A 29 -13.57 14.99 -46.30
N CYS A 30 -14.72 15.58 -45.97
CA CYS A 30 -14.80 16.63 -44.96
C CYS A 30 -14.51 16.08 -43.55
N LYS A 31 -14.16 16.97 -42.61
CA LYS A 31 -13.84 16.64 -41.22
C LYS A 31 -14.94 15.83 -40.53
N PRO A 32 -16.25 16.17 -40.63
CA PRO A 32 -17.32 15.35 -40.04
C PRO A 32 -17.34 13.92 -40.61
N CYS A 33 -17.31 13.79 -41.94
CA CYS A 33 -17.27 12.48 -42.60
C CYS A 33 -16.05 11.66 -42.19
N LYS A 34 -14.89 12.30 -41.98
CA LYS A 34 -13.68 11.63 -41.48
C LYS A 34 -13.88 11.07 -40.07
N VAL A 35 -14.51 11.85 -39.17
CA VAL A 35 -14.80 11.42 -37.80
C VAL A 35 -15.72 10.21 -37.80
N ILE A 36 -16.83 10.26 -38.56
CA ILE A 36 -17.76 9.14 -38.67
C ILE A 36 -17.03 7.89 -39.18
N MET A 37 -16.27 8.01 -40.26
CA MET A 37 -15.50 6.90 -40.85
C MET A 37 -14.52 6.26 -39.86
N VAL A 38 -13.79 7.07 -39.11
CA VAL A 38 -12.81 6.58 -38.12
C VAL A 38 -13.53 5.89 -36.96
N THR A 39 -14.68 6.41 -36.54
CA THR A 39 -15.50 5.83 -35.47
C THR A 39 -16.10 4.48 -35.90
N GLU A 40 -16.72 4.41 -37.07
CA GLU A 40 -17.23 3.16 -37.67
C GLU A 40 -16.13 2.11 -37.71
N ARG A 41 -14.96 2.46 -38.26
CA ARG A 41 -13.80 1.55 -38.32
C ARG A 41 -13.34 1.09 -36.95
N ARG A 42 -13.36 1.94 -35.92
CA ARG A 42 -12.94 1.58 -34.55
C ARG A 42 -13.90 0.59 -33.89
N ASN A 43 -15.17 0.63 -34.26
CA ASN A 43 -16.23 -0.22 -33.72
C ASN A 43 -16.39 -1.55 -34.46
N THR A 44 -15.62 -1.79 -35.53
CA THR A 44 -15.56 -3.11 -36.13
C THR A 44 -14.73 -4.07 -35.27
N LYS A 45 -14.93 -5.38 -35.47
CA LYS A 45 -14.09 -6.43 -34.87
C LYS A 45 -12.60 -6.17 -35.15
N GLU A 46 -12.30 -5.69 -36.34
CA GLU A 46 -10.92 -5.47 -36.81
C GLU A 46 -10.32 -4.23 -36.15
N GLY A 47 -11.14 -3.18 -35.94
CA GLY A 47 -10.79 -2.02 -35.14
C GLY A 47 -10.46 -2.38 -33.70
N HIS A 48 -11.29 -3.20 -33.05
CA HIS A 48 -11.04 -3.71 -31.70
C HIS A 48 -9.77 -4.57 -31.63
N LYS A 49 -9.54 -5.44 -32.63
CA LYS A 49 -8.31 -6.25 -32.74
C LYS A 49 -7.07 -5.36 -32.86
N ALA A 50 -7.12 -4.33 -33.71
CA ALA A 50 -6.04 -3.35 -33.86
C ALA A 50 -5.79 -2.57 -32.56
N LEU A 51 -6.84 -2.14 -31.86
CA LEU A 51 -6.74 -1.45 -30.57
C LEU A 51 -6.12 -2.36 -29.50
N ARG A 52 -6.53 -3.63 -29.42
CA ARG A 52 -5.94 -4.61 -28.50
C ARG A 52 -4.45 -4.80 -28.79
N LYS A 53 -4.07 -4.97 -30.07
CA LYS A 53 -2.67 -5.06 -30.51
C LYS A 53 -1.87 -3.82 -30.11
N TYR A 54 -2.44 -2.63 -30.29
CA TYR A 54 -1.80 -1.39 -29.84
C TYR A 54 -1.63 -1.37 -28.32
N ARG A 55 -2.68 -1.65 -27.53
CA ARG A 55 -2.63 -1.67 -26.06
C ARG A 55 -1.59 -2.64 -25.50
N THR A 56 -1.37 -3.79 -26.15
CA THR A 56 -0.37 -4.78 -25.73
C THR A 56 1.05 -4.46 -26.22
N SER A 57 1.20 -3.61 -27.23
CA SER A 57 2.51 -3.15 -27.72
C SER A 57 3.28 -2.35 -26.66
N LYS A 58 4.61 -2.26 -26.80
CA LYS A 58 5.48 -1.44 -25.93
C LYS A 58 5.01 0.01 -25.84
N LYS A 59 4.68 0.61 -27.00
CA LYS A 59 4.19 2.00 -27.10
C LYS A 59 2.84 2.19 -26.41
N GLY A 60 1.89 1.27 -26.62
CA GLY A 60 0.58 1.34 -25.98
C GLY A 60 0.65 1.17 -24.47
N LYS A 61 1.42 0.19 -23.97
CA LYS A 61 1.67 0.02 -22.53
C LYS A 61 2.29 1.29 -21.92
N ALA A 62 3.28 1.88 -22.58
CA ALA A 62 3.89 3.14 -22.13
C ALA A 62 2.87 4.29 -22.06
N ALA A 63 2.01 4.43 -23.06
CA ALA A 63 0.96 5.45 -23.08
C ALA A 63 -0.06 5.26 -21.94
N VAL A 64 -0.51 4.01 -21.70
CA VAL A 64 -1.43 3.68 -20.60
C VAL A 64 -0.78 3.94 -19.24
N ASN A 65 0.48 3.55 -19.07
CA ASN A 65 1.22 3.80 -17.83
C ASN A 65 1.40 5.30 -17.58
N ALA A 66 1.74 6.08 -18.60
CA ALA A 66 1.86 7.53 -18.50
C ALA A 66 0.51 8.17 -18.11
N ALA A 67 -0.60 7.75 -18.72
CA ALA A 67 -1.93 8.21 -18.37
C ALA A 67 -2.30 7.83 -16.92
N SER A 68 -2.01 6.60 -16.50
CA SER A 68 -2.22 6.14 -15.12
C SER A 68 -1.40 6.95 -14.10
N LYS A 69 -0.14 7.26 -14.43
CA LYS A 69 0.73 8.08 -13.58
C LYS A 69 0.17 9.50 -13.42
N LYS A 70 -0.27 10.12 -14.51
CA LYS A 70 -0.94 11.44 -14.47
C LYS A 70 -2.21 11.39 -13.62
N TYR A 71 -3.07 10.40 -13.85
CA TYR A 71 -4.31 10.22 -13.08
C TYR A 71 -4.04 10.09 -11.57
N LYS A 72 -3.04 9.32 -11.15
CA LYS A 72 -2.66 9.16 -9.74
C LYS A 72 -2.24 10.46 -9.04
N GLN A 73 -1.81 11.47 -9.80
CA GLN A 73 -1.42 12.78 -9.28
C GLN A 73 -2.59 13.74 -9.15
N THR A 74 -3.71 13.49 -9.82
CA THR A 74 -4.94 14.28 -9.68
C THR A 74 -5.55 14.10 -8.29
N ASP A 75 -6.33 15.08 -7.83
CA ASP A 75 -7.05 15.00 -6.55
C ASP A 75 -7.93 13.75 -6.46
N ARG A 76 -8.74 13.51 -7.49
CA ARG A 76 -9.56 12.30 -7.59
C ARG A 76 -8.75 11.01 -7.50
N GLY A 77 -7.56 10.99 -8.10
CA GLY A 77 -6.64 9.85 -8.02
C GLY A 77 -6.10 9.64 -6.60
N ARG A 78 -5.73 10.73 -5.92
CA ARG A 78 -5.23 10.72 -4.54
C ARG A 78 -6.32 10.31 -3.56
N GLU A 79 -7.52 10.87 -3.68
CA GLU A 79 -8.70 10.51 -2.88
C GLU A 79 -9.04 9.03 -3.01
N LYS A 80 -9.08 8.52 -4.25
CA LYS A 80 -9.34 7.09 -4.49
C LYS A 80 -8.28 6.19 -3.86
N LYS A 81 -7.01 6.60 -3.90
CA LYS A 81 -5.92 5.89 -3.22
C LYS A 81 -6.11 5.91 -1.70
N GLN A 82 -6.39 7.07 -1.10
CA GLN A 82 -6.61 7.20 0.33
C GLN A 82 -7.82 6.39 0.81
N ALA A 83 -8.92 6.40 0.06
CA ALA A 83 -10.11 5.61 0.35
C ALA A 83 -9.79 4.10 0.33
N TYR A 84 -9.03 3.63 -0.66
CA TYR A 84 -8.56 2.25 -0.72
C TYR A 84 -7.66 1.88 0.47
N GLU A 85 -6.69 2.74 0.82
CA GLU A 85 -5.79 2.51 1.96
C GLU A 85 -6.54 2.49 3.30
N ARG A 86 -7.50 3.40 3.48
CA ARG A 86 -8.36 3.46 4.67
C ARG A 86 -9.23 2.21 4.78
N LYS A 87 -9.88 1.80 3.68
CA LYS A 87 -10.67 0.56 3.62
C LYS A 87 -9.81 -0.66 3.97
N ARG A 88 -8.67 -0.81 3.30
CA ARG A 88 -7.71 -1.90 3.55
C ARG A 88 -7.25 -1.94 5.01
N TYR A 89 -6.97 -0.78 5.61
CA TYR A 89 -6.58 -0.69 7.02
C TYR A 89 -7.70 -1.20 7.95
N HIS A 90 -8.93 -0.71 7.77
CA HIS A 90 -10.06 -1.13 8.61
C HIS A 90 -10.39 -2.61 8.45
N GLU A 91 -10.38 -3.14 7.22
CA GLU A 91 -10.57 -4.57 6.95
C GLU A 91 -9.49 -5.46 7.60
N ASN A 92 -8.31 -4.90 7.89
CA ASN A 92 -7.17 -5.64 8.44
C ASN A 92 -6.67 -5.03 9.76
N ILE A 93 -7.57 -4.45 10.56
CA ILE A 93 -7.21 -3.64 11.74
C ILE A 93 -6.32 -4.42 12.72
N GLU A 94 -6.63 -5.68 13.00
CA GLU A 94 -5.86 -6.53 13.91
C GLU A 94 -4.45 -6.81 13.40
N TYR A 95 -4.29 -7.06 12.10
CA TYR A 95 -2.96 -7.21 11.50
C TYR A 95 -2.12 -5.95 11.69
N TYR A 96 -2.70 -4.76 11.46
CA TYR A 96 -1.95 -3.51 11.63
C TYR A 96 -1.66 -3.18 13.09
N ARG A 97 -2.55 -3.52 14.04
CA ARG A 97 -2.30 -3.44 15.48
C ARG A 97 -1.11 -4.30 15.87
N LEU A 98 -1.10 -5.56 15.44
CA LEU A 98 -0.02 -6.51 15.71
C LEU A 98 1.30 -6.09 15.05
N LYS A 99 1.24 -5.60 13.80
CA LYS A 99 2.40 -5.04 13.08
C LYS A 99 3.01 -3.84 13.81
N ASN A 100 2.18 -2.96 14.36
CA ASN A 100 2.65 -1.82 15.14
C ASN A 100 3.27 -2.25 16.48
N ARG A 101 2.73 -3.29 17.13
CA ARG A 101 3.36 -3.91 18.31
C ARG A 101 4.74 -4.47 17.97
N ALA A 102 4.85 -5.26 16.88
CA ALA A 102 6.12 -5.83 16.43
C ALA A 102 7.21 -4.77 16.21
N ARG A 103 6.85 -3.65 15.57
CA ARG A 103 7.76 -2.50 15.37
C ARG A 103 8.28 -1.92 16.68
N LYS A 104 7.50 -1.95 17.76
CA LYS A 104 7.89 -1.45 19.09
C LYS A 104 8.68 -2.49 19.89
N SER A 105 8.50 -3.78 19.60
CA SER A 105 9.09 -4.88 20.37
C SER A 105 10.56 -5.18 20.05
N LYS A 106 11.39 -4.18 19.70
CA LYS A 106 12.84 -4.31 19.47
C LYS A 106 13.27 -5.56 18.68
N GLY A 107 12.88 -5.64 17.41
CA GLY A 107 13.31 -6.72 16.50
C GLY A 107 12.34 -7.91 16.40
N ALA A 108 11.24 -7.92 17.16
CA ALA A 108 10.22 -8.96 17.03
C ALA A 108 9.54 -8.93 15.66
N SER A 109 9.26 -10.11 15.13
CA SER A 109 8.39 -10.27 13.97
C SER A 109 6.92 -10.46 14.40
N ILE A 110 6.00 -10.28 13.47
CA ILE A 110 4.57 -10.59 13.69
C ILE A 110 4.38 -12.08 14.04
N ALA A 111 5.19 -12.97 13.45
CA ALA A 111 5.12 -14.40 13.71
C ALA A 111 5.51 -14.72 15.16
N VAL A 112 6.57 -14.09 15.67
CA VAL A 112 7.00 -14.22 17.07
C VAL A 112 5.89 -13.78 18.02
N LEU A 113 5.26 -12.62 17.77
CA LEU A 113 4.16 -12.15 18.61
C LEU A 113 2.96 -13.11 18.62
N LYS A 114 2.62 -13.71 17.47
CA LYS A 114 1.57 -14.74 17.41
C LYS A 114 1.92 -15.98 18.23
N GLN A 115 3.17 -16.42 18.16
CA GLN A 115 3.66 -17.55 18.96
C GLN A 115 3.59 -17.25 20.46
N VAL A 116 3.97 -16.04 20.88
CA VAL A 116 3.82 -15.60 22.28
C VAL A 116 2.35 -15.56 22.71
N GLN A 117 1.45 -15.06 21.85
CA GLN A 117 0.00 -15.05 22.15
C GLN A 117 -0.56 -16.45 22.34
N GLU A 118 -0.17 -17.38 21.48
CA GLU A 118 -0.60 -18.77 21.56
C GLU A 118 0.01 -19.50 22.76
N ARG A 119 1.26 -19.20 23.12
CA ARG A 119 1.94 -19.80 24.27
C ARG A 119 1.33 -19.35 25.59
N ASP A 120 1.15 -18.04 25.78
CA ASP A 120 0.87 -17.48 27.09
C ASP A 120 -0.63 -17.46 27.41
N LYS A 121 -1.47 -17.00 26.45
CA LYS A 121 -2.94 -16.79 26.51
C LYS A 121 -3.47 -15.89 27.66
N VAL A 122 -2.75 -15.81 28.78
CA VAL A 122 -3.04 -15.08 30.00
C VAL A 122 -1.78 -14.37 30.50
N CYS A 123 -1.95 -13.49 31.47
CA CYS A 123 -0.85 -12.80 32.15
C CYS A 123 0.06 -13.79 32.87
N GLN A 124 1.36 -13.75 32.58
CA GLN A 124 2.34 -14.66 33.18
C GLN A 124 2.66 -14.35 34.66
N LEU A 125 2.14 -13.24 35.22
CA LEU A 125 2.32 -12.89 36.63
C LEU A 125 1.06 -13.08 37.50
N CYS A 126 -0.13 -12.78 36.98
CA CYS A 126 -1.38 -12.88 37.76
C CYS A 126 -2.49 -13.69 37.10
N HIS A 127 -2.20 -14.32 35.95
CA HIS A 127 -3.10 -15.25 35.24
C HIS A 127 -4.44 -14.67 34.75
N THR A 128 -4.64 -13.35 34.79
CA THR A 128 -5.80 -12.74 34.12
C THR A 128 -5.69 -12.83 32.60
N ASP A 129 -6.81 -12.97 31.91
CA ASP A 129 -6.95 -12.94 30.45
C ASP A 129 -7.27 -11.54 29.89
N LYS A 130 -7.36 -10.53 30.76
CA LYS A 130 -7.76 -9.16 30.40
C LYS A 130 -6.56 -8.23 30.25
N ASP A 131 -6.70 -7.24 29.34
CA ASP A 131 -5.73 -6.16 29.10
C ASP A 131 -4.28 -6.65 28.88
N LEU A 132 -4.13 -7.72 28.09
CA LEU A 132 -2.83 -8.33 27.82
C LEU A 132 -1.98 -7.48 26.86
N GLN A 133 -0.72 -7.31 27.25
CA GLN A 133 0.31 -6.53 26.57
C GLN A 133 1.56 -7.39 26.43
N PHE A 134 2.31 -7.17 25.34
CA PHE A 134 3.62 -7.80 25.18
C PHE A 134 4.64 -7.04 26.01
N ASP A 135 5.29 -7.74 26.92
CA ASP A 135 6.38 -7.26 27.74
C ASP A 135 7.67 -8.02 27.40
N HIS A 136 8.80 -7.37 27.58
CA HIS A 136 10.10 -8.01 27.49
C HIS A 136 10.51 -8.50 28.87
N ILE A 137 10.71 -9.81 29.04
CA ILE A 137 11.18 -10.39 30.30
C ILE A 137 12.44 -9.63 30.72
N TYR A 138 13.50 -9.67 29.91
CA TYR A 138 14.68 -8.81 29.98
C TYR A 138 14.40 -7.46 29.30
N PRO A 139 14.31 -6.34 30.06
CA PRO A 139 13.88 -5.05 29.52
C PRO A 139 14.76 -4.53 28.38
N VAL A 140 14.14 -3.79 27.45
CA VAL A 140 14.84 -3.15 26.32
C VAL A 140 15.92 -2.18 26.79
N SER A 141 15.70 -1.50 27.93
CA SER A 141 16.67 -0.57 28.50
C SER A 141 17.98 -1.23 28.95
N TYR A 142 17.99 -2.58 29.06
CA TYR A 142 19.16 -3.41 29.34
C TYR A 142 19.67 -4.22 28.14
N GLY A 143 19.10 -4.02 26.95
CA GLY A 143 19.48 -4.75 25.74
C GLY A 143 18.54 -5.91 25.38
N GLY A 144 17.39 -6.02 26.03
CA GLY A 144 16.34 -6.97 25.66
C GLY A 144 15.91 -6.86 24.20
N ILE A 145 15.94 -7.99 23.50
CA ILE A 145 15.46 -8.13 22.13
C ILE A 145 14.07 -8.77 22.10
N GLY A 146 13.34 -8.57 21.00
CA GLY A 146 12.04 -9.18 20.76
C GLY A 146 12.12 -10.60 20.25
N SER A 147 12.75 -11.52 20.98
CA SER A 147 12.71 -12.95 20.68
C SER A 147 11.50 -13.62 21.32
N LEU A 148 11.20 -14.87 20.93
CA LEU A 148 10.11 -15.65 21.52
C LEU A 148 10.35 -15.90 23.01
N GLU A 149 11.61 -16.12 23.39
CA GLU A 149 12.05 -16.44 24.74
C GLU A 149 12.01 -15.21 25.64
N ASN A 150 12.28 -14.02 25.08
CA ASN A 150 12.35 -12.78 25.86
C ASN A 150 11.03 -12.00 25.87
N LEU A 151 10.00 -12.44 25.15
CA LEU A 151 8.68 -11.81 25.17
C LEU A 151 7.70 -12.64 26.00
N GLN A 152 6.83 -11.97 26.73
CA GLN A 152 5.75 -12.56 27.51
C GLN A 152 4.48 -11.69 27.44
N LEU A 153 3.33 -12.26 27.77
CA LEU A 153 2.09 -11.50 28.00
C LEU A 153 1.94 -11.13 29.47
N LEU A 154 1.78 -9.83 29.74
CA LEU A 154 1.40 -9.29 31.04
C LEU A 154 0.15 -8.43 30.91
N CYS A 155 -0.72 -8.40 31.92
CA CYS A 155 -1.78 -7.41 31.97
C CYS A 155 -1.21 -6.01 32.24
N GLY A 156 -1.92 -4.94 31.89
CA GLY A 156 -1.42 -3.57 32.10
C GLY A 156 -0.98 -3.26 33.53
N ARG A 157 -1.67 -3.81 34.54
CA ARG A 157 -1.28 -3.67 35.96
C ARG A 157 0.08 -4.30 36.24
N CYS A 158 0.28 -5.56 35.83
CA CYS A 158 1.52 -6.29 36.05
C CYS A 158 2.67 -5.72 35.21
N ASN A 159 2.39 -5.29 33.98
CA ASN A 159 3.38 -4.65 33.11
C ASN A 159 3.89 -3.34 33.72
N ASN A 160 2.99 -2.50 34.23
CA ASN A 160 3.38 -1.26 34.92
C ASN A 160 4.14 -1.53 36.22
N PHE A 161 3.74 -2.54 36.99
CA PHE A 161 4.43 -2.95 38.20
C PHE A 161 5.86 -3.45 37.90
N LYS A 162 6.02 -4.26 36.86
CA LYS A 162 7.33 -4.72 36.40
C LYS A 162 8.18 -3.54 35.91
N SER A 163 7.62 -2.67 35.07
CA SER A 163 8.36 -1.56 34.46
C SER A 163 9.67 -2.07 33.82
N ASP A 164 10.79 -1.41 34.11
CA ASP A 164 12.13 -1.81 33.73
C ASP A 164 12.77 -2.82 34.70
N ASN A 165 12.03 -3.47 35.59
CA ASN A 165 12.60 -4.49 36.49
C ASN A 165 12.66 -5.87 35.80
N PHE A 166 13.64 -6.68 36.22
CA PHE A 166 13.78 -8.07 35.85
C PHE A 166 13.64 -8.95 37.11
N PHE A 167 12.88 -10.04 37.03
CA PHE A 167 12.72 -10.99 38.13
C PHE A 167 13.53 -12.26 37.83
N LEU A 168 14.37 -12.69 38.78
CA LEU A 168 15.08 -13.97 38.65
C LEU A 168 14.15 -15.15 38.97
N PRO A 169 14.43 -16.35 38.41
CA PRO A 169 13.82 -17.59 38.92
C PRO A 169 14.13 -17.71 40.41
N GLY A 170 13.10 -17.76 41.27
CA GLY A 170 13.24 -17.76 42.74
C GLY A 170 12.69 -16.52 43.46
N GLY A 171 12.05 -15.58 42.76
CA GLY A 171 11.25 -14.53 43.38
C GLY A 171 11.99 -13.25 43.79
N GLY A 172 13.30 -13.15 43.52
CA GLY A 172 14.08 -11.94 43.74
C GLY A 172 13.92 -10.91 42.61
N MET A 173 13.55 -9.67 42.95
CA MET A 173 13.55 -8.53 42.02
C MET A 173 14.98 -7.98 41.87
N LEU A 174 15.51 -7.97 40.64
CA LEU A 174 16.79 -7.34 40.32
C LEU A 174 16.53 -6.00 39.63
N VAL A 175 16.88 -4.92 40.34
CA VAL A 175 16.84 -3.53 39.85
C VAL A 175 18.25 -3.13 39.46
N THR A 176 18.55 -2.80 38.20
CA THR A 176 19.94 -2.39 37.86
C THR A 176 20.12 -1.29 36.82
N LYS A 177 19.63 -0.05 37.05
CA LYS A 177 20.38 1.15 36.55
C LYS A 177 20.92 2.08 37.63
N ARG A 178 20.57 1.89 38.89
CA ARG A 178 21.16 2.63 40.02
C ARG A 178 21.69 1.68 41.08
N LYS A 179 22.87 1.12 40.81
CA LYS A 179 23.92 0.68 41.76
C LYS A 179 24.96 -0.17 41.01
N ALA A 180 25.63 0.44 40.03
CA ALA A 180 26.97 0.01 39.63
C ALA A 180 28.04 0.68 40.52
N SER A 181 27.68 0.98 41.77
CA SER A 181 28.58 1.51 42.79
C SER A 181 28.04 1.02 44.14
N LEU A 182 28.88 0.27 44.87
CA LEU A 182 28.66 -0.28 46.23
C LEU A 182 27.60 -1.39 46.25
N VAL A 183 27.92 -2.67 46.48
CA VAL A 183 28.73 -3.22 47.57
C VAL A 183 29.31 -4.58 47.13
N ILE A 184 30.63 -4.65 46.98
CA ILE A 184 31.37 -5.92 47.16
C ILE A 184 31.79 -5.87 48.62
N ASN A 185 31.09 -6.61 49.48
CA ASN A 185 31.57 -6.82 50.85
C ASN A 185 32.80 -7.71 50.78
N LYS A 186 33.88 -7.21 51.40
CA LYS A 186 35.02 -7.99 51.87
C LYS A 186 34.57 -9.04 52.88
#